data_AF-A0A2X0U0S6-F1
#
_entry.id   AF-A0A2X0U0S6-F1
#
_cell.length_a   1.000
_cell.length_b   1.000
_cell.length_c   1.000
_cell.angle_alpha   90.00
_cell.angle_beta   90.00
_cell.angle_gamma   90.00
#
_symmetry.space_group_name_H-M   'P 1'
#
loop_
_entity.id
_entity.type
_entity.pdbx_description
1 polymer ?
#
loop_
_entity_poly.entity_id
_entity_poly.type
_entity_poly.pdbx_seq_one_letter_code
_entity_poly.pdbx_strand_id
1 'polypeptide(L)'
;MKRRLAAALLIATLPLGLAACANTKSESAPAASSTQKPTPSESASTSAAPTQKADAQSQKEACGIIVSGLKPLLNLNLADPEQREEGLAQLIEALSSDKITNSEVKAAADTAVADGKALQDFIAANADSEVTEEVEAEAQQLQSTFLTSVRALRTMCTANK
;
A
#
# COMPACT_ATOMS: atom_id res chain seq x y z
N MET A 1 -7.77 22.71 25.52
CA MET A 1 -8.87 22.61 24.52
C MET A 1 -8.78 21.22 23.93
N LYS A 2 -9.83 20.40 23.96
CA LYS A 2 -9.76 19.04 23.40
C LYS A 2 -9.68 19.11 21.88
N ARG A 3 -8.47 18.90 21.33
CA ARG A 3 -8.26 18.71 19.90
C ARG A 3 -8.70 17.28 19.58
N ARG A 4 -9.76 17.12 18.78
CA ARG A 4 -10.25 15.80 18.37
C ARG A 4 -9.26 15.15 17.40
N LEU A 5 -8.97 13.86 17.57
CA LEU A 5 -7.92 13.17 16.82
C LEU A 5 -8.14 13.24 15.29
N ALA A 6 -9.40 13.07 14.87
CA ALA A 6 -9.85 13.15 13.47
C ALA A 6 -9.55 14.50 12.77
N ALA A 7 -9.20 15.55 13.52
CA ALA A 7 -8.79 16.85 12.99
C ALA A 7 -7.28 17.13 13.16
N ALA A 8 -6.61 16.52 14.14
CA ALA A 8 -5.20 16.81 14.46
C ALA A 8 -4.21 16.13 13.51
N LEU A 9 -4.47 14.86 13.15
CA LEU A 9 -3.64 14.04 12.25
C LEU A 9 -3.42 14.65 10.85
N LEU A 10 -4.20 15.68 10.50
CA LEU A 10 -4.22 16.32 9.17
C LEU A 10 -3.47 17.64 9.09
N ILE A 11 -3.02 18.20 10.23
CA ILE A 11 -2.29 19.47 10.25
C ILE A 11 -0.77 19.24 10.26
N ALA A 12 -0.31 18.09 10.77
CA ALA A 12 1.11 17.76 10.91
C ALA A 12 1.84 17.42 9.59
N THR A 13 1.12 17.23 8.47
CA THR A 13 1.70 16.73 7.21
C THR A 13 2.25 17.83 6.27
N LEU A 14 2.34 19.10 6.70
CA LEU A 14 3.18 20.07 6.01
C LEU A 14 4.65 19.82 6.38
N PRO A 15 5.54 19.45 5.43
CA PRO A 15 6.95 19.22 5.73
C PRO A 15 7.65 20.54 6.03
N LEU A 16 7.79 20.85 7.33
CA LEU A 16 8.57 21.97 7.87
C LEU A 16 10.09 21.70 7.78
N GLY A 17 10.57 21.50 6.54
CA GLY A 17 11.90 21.88 6.09
C GLY A 17 13.13 21.07 6.53
N LEU A 18 14.23 21.42 5.83
CA LEU A 18 15.64 21.33 6.22
C LEU A 18 16.37 19.96 6.16
N ALA A 19 17.05 19.82 5.02
CA ALA A 19 18.50 19.61 4.94
C ALA A 19 19.10 18.23 5.29
N ALA A 20 19.29 17.42 4.25
CA ALA A 20 20.36 16.42 4.18
C ALA A 20 20.88 16.23 2.74
N CYS A 21 21.42 17.28 2.11
CA CYS A 21 22.23 17.13 0.89
C CYS A 21 23.62 16.56 1.24
N ALA A 22 23.66 15.27 1.59
CA ALA A 22 24.90 14.53 1.77
C ALA A 22 25.51 14.17 0.38
N ASN A 23 26.28 15.09 -0.18
CA ASN A 23 26.98 14.89 -1.45
C ASN A 23 28.17 13.92 -1.30
N THR A 24 27.91 12.62 -1.37
CA THR A 24 28.95 11.58 -1.30
C THR A 24 29.69 11.42 -2.64
N LYS A 25 30.86 12.06 -2.70
CA LYS A 25 32.01 11.80 -3.58
C LYS A 25 32.15 10.33 -4.02
N SER A 26 32.20 10.12 -5.34
CA SER A 26 32.91 9.05 -6.08
C SER A 26 33.03 9.52 -7.53
N GLU A 27 34.04 10.33 -7.87
CA GLU A 27 35.31 9.84 -8.45
C GLU A 27 35.15 9.25 -9.86
N SER A 28 35.23 10.13 -10.88
CA SER A 28 35.27 9.75 -12.29
C SER A 28 36.71 9.64 -12.78
N ALA A 29 37.06 8.49 -13.37
CA ALA A 29 38.28 8.25 -14.14
C ALA A 29 37.97 7.24 -15.28
N PRO A 30 38.72 7.21 -16.41
CA PRO A 30 38.03 7.27 -17.71
C PRO A 30 38.30 6.11 -18.69
N ALA A 31 37.48 6.10 -19.74
CA ALA A 31 37.73 5.65 -21.12
C ALA A 31 38.28 4.23 -21.41
N ALA A 32 37.54 3.46 -22.24
CA ALA A 32 37.98 3.04 -23.58
C ALA A 32 36.93 2.17 -24.30
N SER A 33 36.81 2.32 -25.62
CA SER A 33 35.95 1.50 -26.49
C SER A 33 36.57 0.13 -26.79
N SER A 34 35.75 -0.92 -26.99
CA SER A 34 35.96 -1.88 -28.09
C SER A 34 34.79 -2.82 -28.35
N THR A 35 34.62 -3.16 -29.62
CA THR A 35 33.63 -4.06 -30.23
C THR A 35 33.84 -5.52 -29.85
N GLN A 36 32.77 -6.26 -29.53
CA GLN A 36 32.56 -7.65 -30.01
C GLN A 36 31.15 -8.23 -29.73
N LYS A 37 30.64 -8.99 -30.70
CA LYS A 37 29.54 -9.97 -30.64
C LYS A 37 30.12 -11.26 -31.26
N PRO A 38 30.10 -12.42 -30.59
CA PRO A 38 29.00 -13.40 -30.66
C PRO A 38 28.68 -13.99 -29.25
N THR A 39 27.82 -14.99 -29.00
CA THR A 39 26.92 -15.89 -29.79
C THR A 39 25.75 -16.28 -28.83
N PRO A 40 24.55 -16.73 -29.28
CA PRO A 40 23.51 -17.15 -28.33
C PRO A 40 23.87 -18.51 -27.71
N SER A 41 23.83 -18.61 -26.38
CA SER A 41 23.95 -19.87 -25.67
C SER A 41 22.62 -20.16 -24.97
N GLU A 42 21.92 -21.18 -25.46
CA GLU A 42 20.61 -21.59 -24.99
C GLU A 42 20.76 -22.41 -23.70
N SER A 43 20.76 -21.75 -22.54
CA SER A 43 20.65 -22.42 -21.24
C SER A 43 19.18 -22.56 -20.85
N ALA A 44 18.62 -23.73 -21.15
CA ALA A 44 17.32 -24.14 -20.63
C ALA A 44 17.39 -24.41 -19.12
N SER A 45 17.35 -23.34 -18.31
CA SER A 45 17.13 -23.44 -16.88
C SER A 45 15.66 -23.75 -16.60
N THR A 46 15.30 -25.03 -16.63
CA THR A 46 14.06 -25.53 -16.01
C THR A 46 14.18 -25.43 -14.49
N SER A 47 14.09 -24.20 -13.97
CA SER A 47 13.90 -23.98 -12.55
C SER A 47 12.51 -24.53 -12.19
N ALA A 48 12.49 -25.64 -11.46
CA ALA A 48 11.26 -26.24 -10.97
C ALA A 48 10.63 -25.28 -9.93
N ALA A 49 9.69 -24.46 -10.39
CA ALA A 49 8.84 -23.68 -9.50
C ALA A 49 8.13 -24.64 -8.52
N PRO A 50 7.94 -24.27 -7.24
CA PRO A 50 7.15 -25.08 -6.33
C PRO A 50 5.76 -25.27 -6.93
N THR A 51 5.22 -26.49 -6.85
CA THR A 51 3.89 -26.82 -7.38
C THR A 51 2.80 -26.22 -6.50
N GLN A 52 2.70 -24.89 -6.51
CA GLN A 52 1.58 -24.14 -5.97
C GLN A 52 0.34 -24.59 -6.75
N LYS A 53 -0.68 -25.04 -6.03
CA LYS A 53 -1.95 -25.44 -6.64
C LYS A 53 -2.49 -24.22 -7.39
N ALA A 54 -2.58 -24.31 -8.71
CA ALA A 54 -3.06 -23.21 -9.53
C ALA A 54 -4.46 -22.79 -9.06
N ASP A 55 -4.59 -21.52 -8.69
CA ASP A 55 -5.89 -20.93 -8.35
C ASP A 55 -6.83 -21.01 -9.54
N ALA A 56 -8.10 -21.35 -9.29
CA ALA A 56 -9.13 -21.37 -10.33
C ALA A 56 -9.42 -19.95 -10.86
N GLN A 57 -9.25 -18.93 -10.01
CA GLN A 57 -9.36 -17.52 -10.36
C GLN A 57 -7.98 -16.95 -10.65
N SER A 58 -7.84 -16.30 -11.81
CA SER A 58 -6.58 -15.66 -12.17
C SER A 58 -6.29 -14.43 -11.29
N GLN A 59 -5.00 -14.14 -11.07
CA GLN A 59 -4.56 -12.93 -10.35
C GLN A 59 -5.12 -11.65 -10.99
N LYS A 60 -5.19 -11.60 -12.33
CA LYS A 60 -5.77 -10.48 -13.10
C LYS A 60 -7.27 -10.29 -12.85
N GLU A 61 -8.03 -11.37 -12.75
CA GLU A 61 -9.46 -11.35 -12.44
C GLU A 61 -9.72 -10.92 -10.99
N ALA A 62 -8.98 -11.49 -10.03
CA ALA A 62 -9.03 -11.10 -8.62
C ALA A 62 -8.73 -9.61 -8.40
N CYS A 63 -7.68 -9.11 -9.05
CA CYS A 63 -7.34 -7.69 -9.05
C CYS A 63 -8.37 -6.82 -9.79
N GLY A 64 -9.04 -7.34 -10.81
CA GLY A 64 -10.15 -6.66 -11.50
C GLY A 64 -11.39 -6.45 -10.61
N ILE A 65 -11.66 -7.41 -9.70
CA ILE A 65 -12.69 -7.29 -8.67
C ILE A 65 -12.34 -6.17 -7.70
N ILE A 66 -11.12 -6.19 -7.13
CA ILE A 66 -10.63 -5.13 -6.22
C ILE A 66 -10.74 -3.76 -6.90
N VAL A 67 -10.13 -3.57 -8.08
CA VAL A 67 -10.16 -2.30 -8.81
C VAL A 67 -11.59 -1.83 -9.14
N SER A 68 -12.54 -2.75 -9.30
CA SER A 68 -13.95 -2.39 -9.49
C SER A 68 -14.65 -1.99 -8.20
N GLY A 69 -14.38 -2.67 -7.09
CA GLY A 69 -14.88 -2.31 -5.76
C GLY A 69 -14.33 -0.97 -5.25
N LEU A 70 -13.15 -0.55 -5.71
CA LEU A 70 -12.55 0.76 -5.38
C LEU A 70 -13.11 1.93 -6.19
N LYS A 71 -13.98 1.70 -7.19
CA LYS A 71 -14.53 2.78 -8.04
C LYS A 71 -15.36 3.84 -7.29
N PRO A 72 -16.20 3.50 -6.29
CA PRO A 72 -16.98 4.48 -5.54
C PRO A 72 -16.10 5.50 -4.81
N LEU A 73 -14.96 5.06 -4.25
CA LEU A 73 -14.00 5.87 -3.50
C LEU A 73 -13.47 7.09 -4.27
N LEU A 74 -13.40 7.01 -5.60
CA LEU A 74 -12.94 8.11 -6.46
C LEU A 74 -13.84 9.35 -6.42
N ASN A 75 -15.05 9.24 -5.86
CA ASN A 75 -16.02 10.33 -5.73
C ASN A 75 -16.04 10.97 -4.34
N LEU A 76 -15.26 10.45 -3.38
CA LEU A 76 -15.21 10.96 -2.01
C LEU A 76 -14.29 12.19 -1.91
N ASN A 77 -14.74 13.18 -1.15
CA ASN A 77 -13.94 14.34 -0.79
C ASN A 77 -13.11 14.03 0.47
N LEU A 78 -11.88 13.51 0.30
CA LEU A 78 -11.00 13.17 1.42
C LEU A 78 -10.54 14.38 2.27
N ALA A 79 -10.91 15.62 1.92
CA ALA A 79 -10.77 16.76 2.82
C ALA A 79 -11.81 16.75 3.95
N ASP A 80 -12.97 16.14 3.73
CA ASP A 80 -14.03 15.98 4.71
C ASP A 80 -13.77 14.78 5.66
N PRO A 81 -14.00 14.90 6.98
CA PRO A 81 -13.76 13.81 7.92
C PRO A 81 -14.71 12.63 7.77
N GLU A 82 -16.00 12.88 7.55
CA GLU A 82 -17.01 11.82 7.45
C GLU A 82 -16.76 10.99 6.17
N GLN A 83 -16.45 11.66 5.06
CA GLN A 83 -16.11 10.97 3.80
C GLN A 83 -14.74 10.28 3.82
N ARG A 84 -13.81 10.65 4.71
CA ARG A 84 -12.59 9.86 4.94
C ARG A 84 -12.89 8.55 5.68
N GLU A 85 -13.70 8.61 6.74
CA GLU A 85 -14.10 7.42 7.50
C GLU A 85 -14.94 6.47 6.64
N GLU A 86 -15.88 7.02 5.86
CA GLU A 86 -16.64 6.29 4.85
C GLU A 86 -15.71 5.65 3.81
N GLY A 87 -14.70 6.39 3.33
CA GLY A 87 -13.71 5.88 2.37
C GLY A 87 -12.85 4.74 2.91
N LEU A 88 -12.49 4.76 4.19
CA LEU A 88 -11.80 3.64 4.85
C LEU A 88 -12.73 2.42 4.96
N ALA A 89 -13.98 2.63 5.37
CA ALA A 89 -14.96 1.55 5.48
C ALA A 89 -15.26 0.87 4.13
N GLN A 90 -15.54 1.67 3.08
CA GLN A 90 -15.77 1.17 1.72
C GLN A 90 -14.53 0.45 1.14
N LEU A 91 -13.32 0.92 1.47
CA LEU A 91 -12.07 0.25 1.09
C LEU A 91 -11.93 -1.12 1.78
N ILE A 92 -12.20 -1.21 3.08
CA ILE A 92 -12.21 -2.47 3.82
C ILE A 92 -13.26 -3.44 3.24
N GLU A 93 -14.47 -2.97 2.95
CA GLU A 93 -15.54 -3.77 2.35
C GLU A 93 -15.15 -4.32 0.96
N ALA A 94 -14.63 -3.46 0.08
CA ALA A 94 -14.19 -3.84 -1.27
C ALA A 94 -13.08 -4.91 -1.25
N LEU A 95 -12.16 -4.83 -0.29
CA LEU A 95 -11.08 -5.80 -0.10
C LEU A 95 -11.54 -7.09 0.60
N SER A 96 -12.59 -7.03 1.40
CA SER A 96 -13.17 -8.19 2.09
C SER A 96 -14.09 -9.04 1.20
N SER A 97 -14.18 -8.74 -0.10
CA SER A 97 -15.12 -9.38 -1.02
C SER A 97 -14.87 -10.89 -1.17
N ASP A 98 -15.89 -11.71 -0.87
CA ASP A 98 -15.89 -13.17 -1.06
C ASP A 98 -15.60 -13.62 -2.51
N LYS A 99 -15.70 -12.69 -3.48
CA LYS A 99 -15.36 -12.93 -4.88
C LYS A 99 -13.84 -12.98 -5.12
N ILE A 100 -13.01 -12.55 -4.18
CA ILE A 100 -11.55 -12.61 -4.29
C ILE A 100 -11.11 -14.02 -3.84
N THR A 101 -11.08 -14.98 -4.77
CA THR A 101 -10.77 -16.39 -4.46
C THR A 101 -9.35 -16.82 -4.81
N ASN A 102 -8.60 -15.99 -5.54
CA ASN A 102 -7.17 -16.21 -5.81
C ASN A 102 -6.36 -16.09 -4.52
N SER A 103 -5.61 -17.13 -4.15
CA SER A 103 -4.94 -17.26 -2.86
C SER A 103 -3.97 -16.11 -2.52
N GLU A 104 -3.11 -15.71 -3.47
CA GLU A 104 -2.13 -14.63 -3.27
C GLU A 104 -2.80 -13.26 -3.11
N VAL A 105 -3.74 -12.95 -4.02
CA VAL A 105 -4.48 -11.67 -3.99
C VAL A 105 -5.36 -11.60 -2.75
N LYS A 106 -5.98 -12.72 -2.34
CA LYS A 106 -6.75 -12.77 -1.09
C LYS A 106 -5.86 -12.57 0.13
N ALA A 107 -4.71 -13.22 0.23
CA ALA A 107 -3.81 -13.03 1.38
C ALA A 107 -3.34 -11.56 1.50
N ALA A 108 -3.02 -10.91 0.37
CA ALA A 108 -2.66 -9.49 0.35
C ALA A 108 -3.84 -8.55 0.66
N ALA A 109 -5.06 -8.88 0.19
CA ALA A 109 -6.27 -8.14 0.53
C ALA A 109 -6.65 -8.29 2.01
N ASP A 110 -6.62 -9.51 2.55
CA ASP A 110 -6.90 -9.81 3.97
C ASP A 110 -5.90 -9.10 4.90
N THR A 111 -4.63 -8.98 4.48
CA THR A 111 -3.62 -8.17 5.21
C THR A 111 -4.00 -6.69 5.23
N ALA A 112 -4.36 -6.12 4.08
CA ALA A 112 -4.78 -4.72 3.99
C ALA A 112 -6.12 -4.46 4.72
N VAL A 113 -7.02 -5.44 4.78
CA VAL A 113 -8.25 -5.41 5.60
C VAL A 113 -7.90 -5.38 7.09
N ALA A 114 -6.98 -6.24 7.55
CA ALA A 114 -6.57 -6.29 8.95
C ALA A 114 -5.93 -4.97 9.40
N ASP A 115 -4.99 -4.43 8.61
CA ASP A 115 -4.33 -3.15 8.89
C ASP A 115 -5.32 -1.96 8.84
N GLY A 116 -6.23 -1.96 7.86
CA GLY A 116 -7.26 -0.93 7.72
C GLY A 116 -8.25 -0.95 8.88
N LYS A 117 -8.64 -2.14 9.34
CA LYS A 117 -9.49 -2.31 10.53
C LYS A 117 -8.76 -1.87 11.80
N ALA A 118 -7.48 -2.20 11.96
CA ALA A 118 -6.70 -1.74 13.11
C ALA A 118 -6.64 -0.19 13.18
N LEU A 119 -6.45 0.47 12.04
CA LEU A 119 -6.54 1.93 11.94
C LEU A 119 -7.95 2.47 12.25
N GLN A 120 -9.00 1.84 11.73
CA GLN A 120 -10.40 2.21 11.98
C GLN A 120 -10.76 2.07 13.47
N ASP A 121 -10.44 0.93 14.07
CA ASP A 121 -10.69 0.63 15.49
C ASP A 121 -9.95 1.64 16.39
N PHE A 122 -8.70 1.99 16.04
CA PHE A 122 -7.91 2.98 16.78
C PHE A 122 -8.51 4.40 16.70
N ILE A 123 -8.98 4.82 15.51
CA ILE A 123 -9.66 6.11 15.33
C ILE A 123 -10.94 6.15 16.19
N ALA A 124 -11.75 5.10 16.15
CA ALA A 124 -12.97 5.00 16.94
C ALA A 124 -12.70 5.00 18.45
N ALA A 125 -11.68 4.26 18.91
CA ALA A 125 -11.27 4.22 20.31
C ALA A 125 -10.74 5.55 20.85
N ASN A 126 -10.24 6.44 19.98
CA ASN A 126 -9.63 7.72 20.34
C ASN A 126 -10.41 8.96 19.88
N ALA A 127 -11.66 8.80 19.43
CA ALA A 127 -12.46 9.90 18.87
C ALA A 127 -12.66 11.09 19.84
N ASP A 128 -12.83 10.79 21.13
CA ASP A 128 -13.01 11.77 22.22
C ASP A 128 -11.76 11.97 23.10
N SER A 129 -10.66 11.25 22.82
CA SER A 129 -9.38 11.37 23.53
C SER A 129 -8.72 12.73 23.30
N GLU A 130 -7.90 13.18 24.27
CA GLU A 130 -6.93 14.26 23.98
C GLU A 130 -5.80 13.70 23.12
N VAL A 131 -5.42 14.42 22.06
CA VAL A 131 -4.26 14.09 21.22
C VAL A 131 -2.99 14.29 22.05
N THR A 132 -2.36 13.19 22.47
CA THR A 132 -1.00 13.18 23.03
C THR A 132 0.00 12.75 21.96
N GLU A 133 1.30 12.91 22.23
CA GLU A 133 2.36 12.53 21.28
C GLU A 133 2.36 11.01 21.02
N GLU A 134 2.01 10.20 22.03
CA GLU A 134 1.90 8.75 21.91
C GLU A 134 0.74 8.34 21.00
N VAL A 135 -0.44 8.95 21.18
CA VAL A 135 -1.62 8.65 20.38
C VAL A 135 -1.43 9.15 18.94
N GLU A 136 -0.72 10.27 18.73
CA GLU A 136 -0.34 10.71 17.37
C GLU A 136 0.65 9.73 16.71
N ALA A 137 1.69 9.28 17.44
CA ALA A 137 2.67 8.34 16.93
C ALA A 137 2.07 6.97 16.57
N GLU A 138 1.16 6.44 17.40
CA GLU A 138 0.47 5.18 17.11
C GLU A 138 -0.46 5.31 15.88
N ALA A 139 -1.18 6.44 15.75
CA ALA A 139 -2.00 6.72 14.59
C ALA A 139 -1.19 6.79 13.29
N GLN A 140 -0.03 7.47 13.33
CA GLN A 140 0.91 7.54 12.20
C GLN A 140 1.49 6.15 11.86
N GLN A 141 1.81 5.33 12.86
CA GLN A 141 2.28 3.96 12.66
C GLN A 141 1.21 3.11 11.95
N LEU A 142 -0.02 3.08 12.47
CA LEU A 142 -1.13 2.32 11.89
C LEU A 142 -1.44 2.77 10.46
N GLN A 143 -1.45 4.08 10.21
CA GLN A 143 -1.61 4.63 8.87
C GLN A 143 -0.48 4.20 7.92
N SER A 144 0.78 4.22 8.39
CA SER A 144 1.94 3.80 7.59
C SER A 144 1.89 2.31 7.24
N THR A 145 1.52 1.46 8.20
CA THR A 145 1.32 0.01 7.99
C THR A 145 0.23 -0.24 6.95
N PHE A 146 -0.95 0.35 7.12
CA PHE A 146 -2.07 0.22 6.18
C PHE A 146 -1.73 0.72 4.76
N LEU A 147 -1.09 1.88 4.63
CA LEU A 147 -0.63 2.38 3.33
C LEU A 147 0.43 1.47 2.70
N THR A 148 1.17 0.69 3.50
CA THR A 148 2.18 -0.25 3.03
C THR A 148 1.54 -1.52 2.47
N SER A 149 0.56 -2.12 3.16
CA SER A 149 -0.18 -3.30 2.66
C SER A 149 -1.04 -2.96 1.44
N VAL A 150 -1.75 -1.82 1.44
CA VAL A 150 -2.48 -1.33 0.25
C VAL A 150 -1.53 -1.09 -0.93
N ARG A 151 -0.32 -0.56 -0.69
CA ARG A 151 0.70 -0.40 -1.76
C ARG A 151 1.21 -1.75 -2.26
N ALA A 152 1.45 -2.73 -1.39
CA ALA A 152 1.89 -4.07 -1.78
C ALA A 152 0.83 -4.76 -2.67
N LEU A 153 -0.43 -4.73 -2.26
CA LEU A 153 -1.57 -5.23 -3.03
C LEU A 153 -1.70 -4.51 -4.38
N ARG A 154 -1.58 -3.18 -4.41
CA ARG A 154 -1.56 -2.40 -5.66
C ARG A 154 -0.44 -2.85 -6.58
N THR A 155 0.78 -3.01 -6.07
CA THR A 155 1.94 -3.46 -6.87
C THR A 155 1.64 -4.81 -7.51
N MET A 156 1.18 -5.80 -6.74
CA MET A 156 0.76 -7.12 -7.22
C MET A 156 -0.29 -7.01 -8.36
N CYS A 157 -1.30 -6.16 -8.17
CA CYS A 157 -2.35 -5.93 -9.15
C CYS A 157 -1.94 -5.08 -10.39
N THR A 158 -0.81 -4.38 -10.34
CA THR A 158 -0.28 -3.62 -11.48
C THR A 158 0.84 -4.33 -12.24
N ALA A 159 1.57 -5.25 -11.60
CA ALA A 159 2.65 -6.02 -12.22
C ALA A 159 2.16 -7.03 -13.28
N ASN A 160 0.86 -7.39 -13.24
CA ASN A 160 0.22 -8.41 -14.06
C ASN A 160 -0.67 -7.84 -15.17
N LYS A 161 -0.26 -6.72 -15.77
CA LYS A 161 -1.01 -6.05 -16.84
C LYS A 161 -0.79 -6.66 -18.22
#